data_AF-A0A6G2G1K6-F1
#
_entry.id   AF-A0A6G2G1K6-F1
#
_cell.length_a   1.000
_cell.length_b   1.000
_cell.length_c   1.000
_cell.angle_alpha   90.00
_cell.angle_beta   90.00
_cell.angle_gamma   90.00
#
_symmetry.space_group_name_H-M   'P 1'
#
loop_
_entity.id
_entity.type
_entity.pdbx_description
1 polymer ?
#
loop_
_entity_poly.entity_id
_entity_poly.type
_entity_poly.pdbx_seq_one_letter_code
_entity_poly.pdbx_strand_id
1 'polypeptide(L)'
;MDDSTGDDARRDGCRLRAGVYFFYRVATADEWHTVAPVFLGIATFTWFMAVATVLHWENFNHGHHTFYLWVFLYALTPVLVPAVWALNRRTDAGARSDDEVSLPRVVRLFGGALGVVVTATAVVLFVDPGPMVGAWPWAVSTFTARILAGWFALFGVVNVAVVRDPRWSAARIPVQSEVLGFALVLAGAARVWRNFDQTNPLTWGVVGGMALYLLGLLALYALLERRRTGSGADAS
;
A
#
# COMPACT_ATOMS: atom_id res chain seq x y z
N MET A 1 -37.21 29.37 13.71
CA MET A 1 -37.34 28.04 14.34
C MET A 1 -36.39 27.15 13.56
N ASP A 2 -35.35 26.74 14.27
CA ASP A 2 -34.05 26.36 13.77
C ASP A 2 -34.00 24.86 13.49
N ASP A 3 -33.58 24.47 12.28
CA ASP A 3 -33.40 23.06 11.85
C ASP A 3 -31.98 22.90 11.31
N SER A 4 -31.00 23.22 12.16
CA SER A 4 -29.57 23.17 11.86
C SER A 4 -28.79 22.17 12.72
N THR A 5 -29.46 21.26 13.43
CA THR A 5 -28.81 20.34 14.39
C THR A 5 -28.77 18.87 13.98
N GLY A 6 -29.16 18.53 12.74
CA GLY A 6 -29.19 17.14 12.26
C GLY A 6 -27.93 16.66 11.50
N ASP A 7 -27.06 17.58 11.06
CA ASP A 7 -26.08 17.25 10.01
C ASP A 7 -24.63 17.08 10.49
N ASP A 8 -24.34 17.41 11.75
CA ASP A 8 -22.97 17.26 12.31
C ASP A 8 -22.70 15.88 12.94
N ALA A 9 -23.73 15.09 13.28
CA ALA A 9 -23.53 13.76 13.87
C ALA A 9 -23.06 12.68 12.88
N ARG A 10 -23.07 12.95 11.56
CA ARG A 10 -22.55 12.03 10.52
C ARG A 10 -21.07 12.19 10.23
N ARG A 11 -20.39 13.20 10.78
CA ARG A 11 -19.00 13.53 10.43
C ARG A 11 -17.95 12.84 11.28
N ASP A 12 -18.34 12.21 12.39
CA ASP A 12 -17.37 11.68 13.37
C ASP A 12 -17.04 10.18 13.24
N GLY A 13 -17.73 9.44 12.35
CA GLY A 13 -17.49 7.99 12.17
C GLY A 13 -16.41 7.61 11.15
N CYS A 14 -15.82 8.57 10.43
CA CYS A 14 -15.08 8.27 9.20
C CYS A 14 -13.60 7.88 9.40
N ARG A 15 -13.02 8.11 10.60
CA ARG A 15 -11.57 7.99 10.79
C ARG A 15 -11.08 6.61 11.25
N LEU A 16 -11.98 5.71 11.67
CA LEU A 16 -11.67 4.34 12.13
C LEU A 16 -12.06 3.23 11.15
N ARG A 17 -12.65 3.57 9.99
CA ARG A 17 -13.22 2.59 9.03
C ARG A 17 -12.23 2.08 7.98
N ALA A 18 -11.03 2.65 7.91
CA ALA A 18 -10.08 2.42 6.82
C ALA A 18 -9.50 1.00 6.76
N GLY A 19 -8.93 0.51 7.87
CA GLY A 19 -8.37 -0.84 7.93
C GLY A 19 -9.44 -1.93 7.86
N VAL A 20 -10.56 -1.70 8.54
CA VAL A 20 -11.70 -2.63 8.56
C VAL A 20 -12.36 -2.74 7.18
N TYR A 21 -12.46 -1.66 6.41
CA TYR A 21 -12.98 -1.70 5.04
C TYR A 21 -12.09 -2.51 4.09
N PHE A 22 -10.76 -2.39 4.20
CA PHE A 22 -9.83 -3.20 3.42
C PHE A 22 -9.97 -4.69 3.75
N PHE A 23 -9.92 -5.07 5.03
CA PHE A 23 -10.09 -6.48 5.43
C PHE A 23 -11.50 -7.02 5.16
N TYR A 24 -12.55 -6.21 5.32
CA TYR A 24 -13.92 -6.58 4.96
C TYR A 24 -14.06 -6.81 3.45
N ARG A 25 -13.51 -5.93 2.60
CA ARG A 25 -13.53 -6.08 1.14
C ARG A 25 -12.63 -7.20 0.65
N VAL A 26 -11.51 -7.48 1.31
CA VAL A 26 -10.69 -8.68 1.05
C VAL A 26 -11.45 -9.95 1.41
N ALA A 27 -12.24 -9.93 2.49
CA ALA A 27 -13.06 -11.06 2.92
C ALA A 27 -14.37 -11.22 2.12
N THR A 28 -14.81 -10.20 1.38
CA THR A 28 -16.08 -10.17 0.61
C THR A 28 -15.88 -9.92 -0.88
N ALA A 29 -14.65 -9.90 -1.38
CA ALA A 29 -14.39 -9.82 -2.81
C ALA A 29 -14.59 -11.19 -3.43
N ASP A 30 -15.62 -11.30 -4.27
CA ASP A 30 -15.94 -12.52 -5.05
C ASP A 30 -14.88 -12.83 -6.13
N GLU A 31 -13.93 -11.91 -6.38
CA GLU A 31 -13.02 -11.94 -7.51
C GLU A 31 -11.54 -11.88 -7.08
N TRP A 32 -10.88 -13.03 -7.12
CA TRP A 32 -9.48 -13.24 -6.67
C TRP A 32 -8.47 -12.32 -7.36
N HIS A 33 -8.68 -12.03 -8.66
CA HIS A 33 -7.81 -11.14 -9.44
C HIS A 33 -7.66 -9.72 -8.86
N THR A 34 -8.64 -9.24 -8.10
CA THR A 34 -8.61 -7.89 -7.50
C THR A 34 -7.73 -7.83 -6.25
N VAL A 35 -7.55 -8.95 -5.54
CA VAL A 35 -6.82 -9.00 -4.27
C VAL A 35 -5.44 -9.65 -4.41
N ALA A 36 -5.27 -10.53 -5.40
CA ALA A 36 -4.04 -11.27 -5.66
C ALA A 36 -2.75 -10.41 -5.71
N PRO A 37 -2.73 -9.19 -6.28
CA PRO A 37 -1.54 -8.34 -6.27
C PRO A 37 -1.09 -7.95 -4.86
N VAL A 38 -2.02 -7.74 -3.94
CA VAL A 38 -1.73 -7.31 -2.56
C VAL A 38 -1.08 -8.44 -1.77
N PHE A 39 -1.49 -9.69 -2.00
CA PHE A 39 -0.86 -10.87 -1.39
C PHE A 39 0.63 -10.99 -1.76
N LEU A 40 1.01 -10.66 -3.00
CA LEU A 40 2.42 -10.66 -3.41
C LEU A 40 3.23 -9.57 -2.69
N GLY A 41 2.63 -8.40 -2.48
CA GLY A 41 3.21 -7.34 -1.67
C GLY A 41 3.41 -7.75 -0.21
N ILE A 42 2.37 -8.32 0.40
CA ILE A 42 2.41 -8.81 1.79
C ILE A 42 3.46 -9.90 1.94
N ALA A 43 3.54 -10.85 1.01
CA ALA A 43 4.59 -11.88 1.02
C ALA A 43 6.00 -11.29 0.97
N THR A 44 6.21 -10.28 0.12
CA THR A 44 7.51 -9.60 0.02
C THR A 44 7.86 -8.91 1.34
N PHE A 45 6.91 -8.18 1.91
CA PHE A 45 7.08 -7.53 3.21
C PHE A 45 7.43 -8.52 4.32
N THR A 46 6.67 -9.62 4.43
CA THR A 46 6.88 -10.60 5.51
C THR A 46 8.23 -11.29 5.39
N TRP A 47 8.74 -11.54 4.17
CA TRP A 47 10.11 -12.00 3.97
C TRP A 47 11.16 -10.99 4.44
N PHE A 48 11.00 -9.70 4.12
CA PHE A 48 11.89 -8.65 4.63
C PHE A 48 11.88 -8.59 6.16
N MET A 49 10.69 -8.68 6.76
CA MET A 49 10.53 -8.69 8.21
C MET A 49 11.14 -9.94 8.86
N ALA A 50 11.01 -11.11 8.25
CA ALA A 50 11.63 -12.34 8.71
C ALA A 50 13.17 -12.20 8.74
N VAL A 51 13.76 -11.75 7.62
CA VAL A 51 15.20 -11.54 7.51
C VAL A 51 15.68 -10.47 8.48
N ALA A 52 14.98 -9.34 8.58
CA ALA A 52 15.32 -8.28 9.54
C ALA A 52 15.25 -8.77 10.99
N THR A 53 14.30 -9.64 11.31
CA THR A 53 14.17 -10.24 12.65
C THR A 53 15.37 -11.12 12.98
N VAL A 54 15.85 -11.93 12.03
CA VAL A 54 17.07 -12.73 12.20
C VAL A 54 18.31 -11.85 12.33
N LEU A 55 18.46 -10.83 11.47
CA LEU A 55 19.61 -9.92 11.50
C LEU A 55 19.72 -9.09 12.79
N HIS A 56 18.58 -8.83 13.44
CA HIS A 56 18.51 -8.05 14.67
C HIS A 56 18.09 -8.90 15.87
N TRP A 57 18.34 -10.21 15.83
CA TRP A 57 17.88 -11.15 16.84
C TRP A 57 18.21 -10.72 18.28
N GLU A 58 19.42 -10.22 18.49
CA GLU A 58 19.92 -9.79 19.80
C GLU A 58 19.25 -8.50 20.31
N ASN A 59 18.67 -7.69 19.42
CA ASN A 59 18.02 -6.44 19.79
C ASN A 59 16.60 -6.65 20.36
N PHE A 60 16.05 -7.86 20.21
CA PHE A 60 14.72 -8.16 20.72
C PHE A 60 14.77 -8.50 22.21
N ASN A 61 13.69 -8.18 22.92
CA ASN A 61 13.52 -8.59 24.31
C ASN A 61 12.90 -9.99 24.37
N HIS A 62 13.74 -11.03 24.51
CA HIS A 62 13.31 -12.45 24.56
C HIS A 62 12.45 -12.81 25.78
N GLY A 63 12.37 -11.91 26.78
CA GLY A 63 11.54 -12.11 27.98
C GLY A 63 10.06 -11.72 27.80
N HIS A 64 9.67 -11.10 26.68
CA HIS A 64 8.33 -10.57 26.48
C HIS A 64 7.50 -11.39 25.48
N HIS A 65 6.22 -11.62 25.76
CA HIS A 65 5.32 -12.38 24.87
C HIS A 65 5.21 -11.80 23.45
N THR A 66 5.34 -10.48 23.32
CA THR A 66 5.32 -9.77 22.03
C THR A 66 6.43 -10.24 21.10
N PHE A 67 7.60 -10.63 21.62
CA PHE A 67 8.69 -11.17 20.81
C PHE A 67 8.30 -12.51 20.18
N TYR A 68 7.76 -13.44 20.96
CA TYR A 68 7.33 -14.74 20.46
C TYR A 68 6.21 -14.60 19.44
N LEU A 69 5.25 -13.70 19.68
CA LEU A 69 4.19 -13.40 18.71
C LEU A 69 4.76 -12.82 17.41
N TRP A 70 5.72 -11.90 17.49
CA TRP A 70 6.39 -11.29 16.34
C TRP A 70 7.14 -12.34 15.51
N VAL A 71 7.97 -13.16 16.17
CA VAL A 71 8.72 -14.24 15.51
C VAL A 71 7.77 -15.25 14.89
N PHE A 72 6.73 -15.69 15.61
CA PHE A 72 5.74 -16.62 15.07
C PHE A 72 5.05 -16.05 13.83
N LEU A 73 4.58 -14.80 13.89
CA LEU A 73 3.95 -14.11 12.78
C LEU A 73 4.87 -14.06 11.56
N TYR A 74 6.11 -13.59 11.72
CA TYR A 74 7.04 -13.41 10.61
C TYR A 74 7.80 -14.67 10.20
N ALA A 75 7.73 -15.76 10.96
CA ALA A 75 8.17 -17.08 10.50
C ALA A 75 7.08 -17.76 9.65
N LEU A 76 5.81 -17.60 10.04
CA LEU A 76 4.69 -18.31 9.43
C LEU A 76 4.14 -17.60 8.18
N THR A 77 3.95 -16.29 8.25
CA THR A 77 3.33 -15.51 7.16
C THR A 77 4.11 -15.49 5.83
N PRO A 78 5.46 -15.53 5.78
CA PRO A 78 6.18 -15.60 4.50
C PRO A 78 5.92 -16.90 3.72
N VAL A 79 5.42 -17.95 4.38
CA VAL A 79 5.09 -19.23 3.76
C VAL A 79 3.59 -19.32 3.50
N LEU A 80 2.76 -18.97 4.48
CA LEU A 80 1.31 -19.06 4.35
C LEU A 80 0.76 -18.14 3.26
N VAL A 81 1.24 -16.89 3.17
CA VAL A 81 0.71 -15.91 2.22
C VAL A 81 0.96 -16.34 0.77
N PRO A 82 2.19 -16.75 0.37
CA PRO A 82 2.42 -17.35 -0.96
C PRO A 82 1.65 -18.65 -1.19
N ALA A 83 1.49 -19.50 -0.17
CA ALA A 83 0.75 -20.75 -0.32
C ALA A 83 -0.73 -20.49 -0.62
N VAL A 84 -1.39 -19.61 0.14
CA VAL A 84 -2.76 -19.18 -0.12
C VAL A 84 -2.87 -18.55 -1.50
N TRP A 85 -1.89 -17.73 -1.88
CA TRP A 85 -1.89 -17.11 -3.20
C TRP A 85 -1.80 -18.14 -4.33
N ALA A 86 -0.93 -19.13 -4.21
CA ALA A 86 -0.75 -20.18 -5.20
C ALA A 86 -1.97 -21.12 -5.29
N LEU A 87 -2.61 -21.41 -4.17
CA LEU A 87 -3.82 -22.25 -4.12
C LEU A 87 -5.01 -21.54 -4.77
N ASN A 88 -5.27 -20.27 -4.43
CA ASN A 88 -6.40 -19.55 -4.97
C ASN A 88 -6.22 -19.18 -6.45
N ARG A 89 -4.98 -18.93 -6.90
CA ARG A 89 -4.71 -18.68 -8.32
C ARG A 89 -5.06 -19.87 -9.23
N ARG A 90 -5.02 -21.09 -8.71
CA ARG A 90 -5.38 -22.30 -9.48
C ARG A 90 -6.88 -22.41 -9.75
N THR A 91 -7.70 -21.71 -8.98
CA THR A 91 -9.17 -21.78 -9.03
C THR A 91 -9.79 -20.62 -9.81
N ASP A 92 -9.00 -19.59 -10.15
CA ASP A 92 -9.47 -18.39 -10.83
C ASP A 92 -9.59 -18.61 -12.35
N ALA A 93 -10.81 -18.85 -12.83
CA ALA A 93 -11.12 -18.92 -14.25
C ALA A 93 -11.12 -17.48 -14.79
N GLY A 94 -10.05 -17.10 -15.51
CA GLY A 94 -9.79 -15.74 -16.01
C GLY A 94 -10.76 -15.22 -17.08
N ALA A 95 -12.07 -15.42 -16.90
CA ALA A 95 -13.12 -14.90 -17.74
C ALA A 95 -12.96 -13.38 -17.86
N ARG A 96 -12.93 -12.91 -19.11
CA ARG A 96 -12.97 -11.49 -19.47
C ARG A 96 -14.44 -11.15 -19.66
N SER A 97 -14.94 -10.13 -18.95
CA SER A 97 -16.13 -9.43 -19.41
C SER A 97 -15.69 -8.47 -20.52
N ASP A 98 -16.32 -8.55 -21.68
CA ASP A 98 -15.91 -7.80 -22.89
C ASP A 98 -16.14 -6.28 -22.78
N ASP A 99 -16.73 -5.80 -21.68
CA ASP A 99 -17.16 -4.40 -21.47
C ASP A 99 -16.32 -3.66 -20.41
N GLU A 100 -15.09 -4.11 -20.17
CA GLU A 100 -14.29 -3.68 -19.03
C GLU A 100 -13.31 -2.52 -19.36
N VAL A 101 -13.43 -1.42 -18.61
CA VAL A 101 -12.53 -0.26 -18.75
C VAL A 101 -11.08 -0.68 -18.48
N SER A 102 -10.22 -0.46 -19.48
CA SER A 102 -8.80 -0.79 -19.40
C SER A 102 -7.94 0.38 -18.92
N LEU A 103 -6.93 0.08 -18.11
CA LEU A 103 -5.89 1.02 -17.70
C LEU A 103 -5.08 1.50 -18.91
N PRO A 104 -4.92 2.82 -19.11
CA PRO A 104 -4.10 3.36 -20.19
C PRO A 104 -2.66 2.84 -20.13
N ARG A 105 -2.08 2.50 -21.29
CA ARG A 105 -0.71 1.97 -21.38
C ARG A 105 0.32 2.87 -20.72
N VAL A 106 0.12 4.19 -20.80
CA VAL A 106 0.99 5.21 -20.17
C VAL A 106 0.99 5.05 -18.65
N VAL A 107 -0.18 4.94 -18.03
CA VAL A 107 -0.32 4.73 -16.57
C VAL A 107 0.34 3.42 -16.15
N ARG A 108 0.17 2.35 -16.94
CA ARG A 108 0.80 1.05 -16.66
C ARG A 108 2.32 1.09 -16.77
N LEU A 109 2.86 1.80 -17.76
CA LEU A 109 4.30 1.95 -17.93
C LEU A 109 4.90 2.78 -16.79
N PHE A 110 4.30 3.92 -16.47
CA PHE A 110 4.75 4.77 -15.37
C PHE A 110 4.62 4.08 -14.01
N GLY A 111 3.47 3.47 -13.71
CA GLY A 111 3.26 2.74 -12.46
C GLY A 111 4.18 1.52 -12.33
N GLY A 112 4.41 0.80 -13.43
CA GLY A 112 5.36 -0.32 -13.46
C GLY A 112 6.79 0.11 -13.27
N ALA A 113 7.23 1.16 -13.98
CA ALA A 113 8.58 1.71 -13.82
C ALA A 113 8.80 2.24 -12.40
N LEU A 114 7.84 2.99 -11.86
CA LEU A 114 7.88 3.47 -10.48
C LEU A 114 7.97 2.31 -9.49
N GLY A 115 7.12 1.29 -9.65
CA GLY A 115 7.14 0.11 -8.79
C GLY A 115 8.47 -0.65 -8.83
N VAL A 116 9.08 -0.79 -10.01
CA VAL A 116 10.42 -1.40 -10.17
C VAL A 116 11.49 -0.57 -9.48
N VAL A 117 11.51 0.74 -9.70
CA VAL A 117 12.47 1.65 -9.07
C VAL A 117 12.34 1.63 -7.56
N VAL A 118 11.11 1.71 -7.03
CA VAL A 118 10.85 1.66 -5.58
C VAL A 118 11.29 0.32 -5.00
N THR A 119 10.99 -0.81 -5.66
CA THR A 119 11.41 -2.13 -5.20
C THR A 119 12.93 -2.29 -5.21
N ALA A 120 13.60 -1.84 -6.26
CA ALA A 120 15.06 -1.90 -6.35
C ALA A 120 15.72 -1.05 -5.26
N THR A 121 15.25 0.18 -5.07
CA THR A 121 15.71 1.06 -3.98
C THR A 121 15.47 0.42 -2.62
N ALA A 122 14.32 -0.21 -2.40
CA ALA A 122 14.00 -0.91 -1.16
C ALA A 122 15.01 -2.05 -0.86
N VAL A 123 15.35 -2.85 -1.86
CA VAL A 123 16.37 -3.91 -1.71
C VAL A 123 17.73 -3.33 -1.35
N VAL A 124 18.16 -2.26 -2.04
CA VAL A 124 19.42 -1.57 -1.76
C VAL A 124 19.45 -1.03 -0.33
N LEU A 125 18.41 -0.30 0.08
CA LEU A 125 18.31 0.28 1.43
C LEU A 125 18.18 -0.77 2.54
N PHE A 126 17.68 -1.96 2.23
CA PHE A 126 17.62 -3.06 3.18
C PHE A 126 19.02 -3.64 3.47
N VAL A 127 19.82 -3.81 2.41
CA VAL A 127 21.19 -4.32 2.49
C VAL A 127 22.10 -3.28 3.13
N ASP A 128 22.08 -2.05 2.61
CA ASP A 128 22.80 -0.90 3.14
C ASP A 128 21.83 0.19 3.65
N PRO A 129 21.47 0.17 4.94
CA PRO A 129 20.61 1.17 5.53
C PRO A 129 21.33 2.49 5.84
N GLY A 130 22.65 2.59 5.65
CA GLY A 130 23.47 3.76 5.99
C GLY A 130 22.96 5.08 5.40
N PRO A 131 22.69 5.15 4.08
CA PRO A 131 22.14 6.35 3.44
C PRO A 131 20.81 6.79 4.06
N MET A 132 19.97 5.82 4.43
CA MET A 132 18.71 6.09 5.08
C MET A 132 18.93 6.65 6.47
N VAL A 133 19.73 6.00 7.32
CA VAL A 133 20.03 6.48 8.68
C VAL A 133 20.64 7.88 8.69
N GLY A 134 21.51 8.20 7.73
CA GLY A 134 22.20 9.48 7.67
C GLY A 134 21.41 10.65 7.08
N ALA A 135 20.47 10.38 6.16
CA ALA A 135 19.78 11.43 5.40
C ALA A 135 18.27 11.52 5.68
N TRP A 136 17.68 10.58 6.43
CA TRP A 136 16.24 10.55 6.61
C TRP A 136 15.69 11.82 7.28
N PRO A 137 14.49 12.28 6.93
CA PRO A 137 13.86 13.48 7.51
C PRO A 137 13.65 13.44 9.03
N TRP A 138 13.73 12.25 9.64
CA TRP A 138 13.65 12.03 11.08
C TRP A 138 14.58 10.91 11.50
N ALA A 139 14.97 10.88 12.78
CA ALA A 139 15.89 9.87 13.30
C ALA A 139 15.33 8.45 13.12
N VAL A 140 16.05 7.60 12.41
CA VAL A 140 15.72 6.18 12.21
C VAL A 140 16.91 5.32 12.60
N SER A 141 16.65 4.25 13.34
CA SER A 141 17.66 3.24 13.63
C SER A 141 17.87 2.34 12.40
N THR A 142 18.97 1.58 12.39
CA THR A 142 19.24 0.54 11.37
C THR A 142 18.08 -0.45 11.24
N PHE A 143 17.49 -0.85 12.37
CA PHE A 143 16.35 -1.76 12.40
C PHE A 143 15.11 -1.11 11.76
N THR A 144 14.79 0.12 12.15
CA THR A 144 13.65 0.86 11.59
C THR A 144 13.84 1.12 10.09
N ALA A 145 15.05 1.43 9.63
CA ALA A 145 15.37 1.60 8.22
C ALA A 145 15.07 0.34 7.40
N ARG A 146 15.47 -0.84 7.90
CA ARG A 146 15.17 -2.13 7.24
C ARG A 146 13.67 -2.46 7.23
N ILE A 147 12.93 -2.10 8.29
CA ILE A 147 11.47 -2.24 8.31
C ILE A 147 10.83 -1.35 7.24
N LEU A 148 11.26 -0.08 7.15
CA LEU A 148 10.75 0.85 6.15
C LEU A 148 11.10 0.41 4.72
N ALA A 149 12.28 -0.15 4.51
CA ALA A 149 12.64 -0.79 3.25
C ALA A 149 11.67 -1.95 2.90
N GLY A 150 11.26 -2.77 3.87
CA GLY A 150 10.22 -3.78 3.66
C GLY A 150 8.89 -3.19 3.20
N TRP A 151 8.47 -2.05 3.78
CA TRP A 151 7.27 -1.34 3.34
C TRP A 151 7.41 -0.80 1.91
N PHE A 152 8.56 -0.23 1.55
CA PHE A 152 8.82 0.20 0.17
C PHE A 152 8.78 -0.97 -0.81
N ALA A 153 9.35 -2.12 -0.45
CA ALA A 153 9.28 -3.33 -1.27
C ALA A 153 7.82 -3.80 -1.47
N LEU A 154 6.98 -3.74 -0.42
CA LEU A 154 5.55 -4.01 -0.54
C LEU A 154 4.90 -3.12 -1.60
N PHE A 155 5.01 -1.81 -1.46
CA PHE A 155 4.36 -0.86 -2.37
C PHE A 155 4.88 -1.01 -3.80
N GLY A 156 6.19 -1.22 -3.96
CA GLY A 156 6.82 -1.45 -5.24
C GLY A 156 6.29 -2.72 -5.92
N VAL A 157 6.26 -3.85 -5.22
CA VAL A 157 5.78 -5.13 -5.77
C VAL A 157 4.29 -5.09 -6.08
N VAL A 158 3.47 -4.47 -5.23
CA VAL A 158 2.03 -4.29 -5.51
C VAL A 158 1.84 -3.46 -6.78
N ASN A 159 2.54 -2.33 -6.93
CA ASN A 159 2.45 -1.51 -8.13
C ASN A 159 2.84 -2.29 -9.39
N VAL A 160 3.95 -3.04 -9.34
CA VAL A 160 4.37 -3.90 -10.47
C VAL A 160 3.35 -4.99 -10.77
N ALA A 161 2.74 -5.60 -9.75
CA ALA A 161 1.73 -6.64 -9.93
C ALA A 161 0.42 -6.10 -10.50
N VAL A 162 -0.05 -4.95 -10.01
CA VAL A 162 -1.30 -4.31 -10.47
C VAL A 162 -1.20 -3.91 -11.95
N VAL A 163 -0.09 -3.32 -12.39
CA VAL A 163 0.02 -2.87 -13.81
C VAL A 163 0.11 -4.01 -14.82
N ARG A 164 0.34 -5.25 -14.37
CA ARG A 164 0.31 -6.43 -15.25
C ARG A 164 -1.11 -6.77 -15.68
N ASP A 165 -2.11 -6.48 -14.85
CA ASP A 165 -3.51 -6.60 -15.23
C ASP A 165 -3.97 -5.30 -15.91
N PRO A 166 -4.41 -5.34 -17.19
CA PRO A 166 -4.94 -4.17 -17.85
C PRO A 166 -6.30 -3.72 -17.31
N ARG A 167 -7.02 -4.53 -16.51
CA ARG A 167 -8.38 -4.24 -16.08
C ARG A 167 -8.42 -3.19 -14.97
N TRP A 168 -9.31 -2.20 -15.08
CA TRP A 168 -9.49 -1.20 -14.02
C TRP A 168 -10.10 -1.79 -12.75
N SER A 169 -10.99 -2.79 -12.86
CA SER A 169 -11.56 -3.51 -11.72
C SER A 169 -10.49 -4.05 -10.76
N ALA A 170 -9.49 -4.72 -11.33
CA ALA A 170 -8.35 -5.30 -10.62
C ALA A 170 -7.53 -4.23 -9.88
N ALA A 171 -7.38 -3.05 -10.46
CA ALA A 171 -6.62 -1.95 -9.88
C ALA A 171 -7.43 -1.08 -8.90
N ARG A 172 -8.77 -1.15 -8.95
CA ARG A 172 -9.65 -0.24 -8.20
C ARG A 172 -9.49 -0.38 -6.69
N ILE A 173 -9.52 -1.60 -6.16
CA ILE A 173 -9.38 -1.84 -4.70
C ILE A 173 -7.96 -1.47 -4.22
N PRO A 174 -6.87 -1.89 -4.90
CA PRO A 174 -5.52 -1.42 -4.58
C PRO A 174 -5.40 0.12 -4.56
N VAL A 175 -5.90 0.81 -5.60
CA VAL A 175 -5.83 2.27 -5.69
C VAL A 175 -6.63 2.96 -4.58
N GLN A 176 -7.82 2.48 -4.24
CA GLN A 176 -8.60 3.01 -3.11
C GLN A 176 -7.85 2.87 -1.79
N SER A 177 -7.18 1.72 -1.60
CA SER A 177 -6.39 1.43 -0.41
C SER A 177 -5.16 2.33 -0.31
N GLU A 178 -4.47 2.58 -1.43
CA GLU A 178 -3.35 3.52 -1.50
C GLU A 178 -3.80 4.96 -1.22
N VAL A 179 -4.89 5.43 -1.85
CA VAL A 179 -5.44 6.77 -1.60
C VAL A 179 -5.70 6.97 -0.11
N LEU A 180 -6.34 5.99 0.53
CA LEU A 180 -6.65 6.04 1.96
C LEU A 180 -5.39 5.99 2.82
N GLY A 181 -4.45 5.11 2.49
CA GLY A 181 -3.16 4.98 3.17
C GLY A 181 -2.36 6.28 3.14
N PHE A 182 -2.12 6.84 1.94
CA PHE A 182 -1.39 8.10 1.77
C PHE A 182 -2.12 9.29 2.41
N ALA A 183 -3.46 9.35 2.32
CA ALA A 183 -4.22 10.39 3.00
C ALA A 183 -4.04 10.34 4.52
N LEU A 184 -4.07 9.14 5.11
CA LEU A 184 -3.83 8.96 6.55
C LEU A 184 -2.38 9.28 6.94
N VAL A 185 -1.40 8.87 6.15
CA VAL A 185 0.02 9.19 6.38
C VAL A 185 0.24 10.70 6.32
N LEU A 186 -0.30 11.39 5.31
CA LEU A 186 -0.19 12.85 5.19
C LEU A 186 -0.91 13.57 6.32
N ALA A 187 -2.09 13.10 6.74
CA ALA A 187 -2.78 13.64 7.92
C ALA A 187 -1.95 13.45 9.20
N GLY A 188 -1.30 12.29 9.35
CA GLY A 188 -0.35 12.03 10.43
C GLY A 188 0.86 12.97 10.37
N ALA A 189 1.48 13.11 9.20
CA ALA A 189 2.61 14.00 8.97
C ALA A 189 2.28 15.47 9.28
N ALA A 190 1.10 15.95 8.87
CA ALA A 190 0.61 17.28 9.22
C ALA A 190 0.43 17.44 10.74
N ARG A 191 -0.06 16.40 11.43
CA ARG A 191 -0.26 16.43 12.89
C ARG A 191 1.06 16.47 13.67
N VAL A 192 2.09 15.77 13.20
CA VAL A 192 3.42 15.73 13.85
C VAL A 192 4.47 16.53 13.08
N TRP A 193 4.05 17.54 12.32
CA TRP A 193 4.92 18.30 11.41
C TRP A 193 6.16 18.91 12.10
N ARG A 194 6.01 19.31 13.36
CA ARG A 194 7.10 19.84 14.17
C ARG A 194 8.21 18.84 14.49
N ASN A 195 7.98 17.55 14.34
CA ASN A 195 8.98 16.51 14.58
C ASN A 195 9.87 16.25 13.35
N PHE A 196 9.51 16.77 12.19
CA PHE A 196 10.30 16.66 10.98
C PHE A 196 11.39 17.73 10.95
N ASP A 197 12.57 17.36 10.47
CA ASP A 197 13.61 18.34 10.18
C ASP A 197 13.25 19.13 8.92
N GLN A 198 12.71 20.33 9.10
CA GLN A 198 12.27 21.21 8.00
C GLN A 198 13.43 21.82 7.21
N THR A 199 14.66 21.75 7.75
CA THR A 199 15.88 22.21 7.05
C THR A 199 16.38 21.17 6.07
N ASN A 200 16.03 19.90 6.26
CA ASN A 200 16.36 18.81 5.36
C ASN A 200 15.48 18.87 4.08
N PRO A 201 16.06 19.05 2.88
CA PRO A 201 15.29 19.08 1.63
C PRO A 201 14.50 17.80 1.36
N LEU A 202 14.94 16.65 1.88
CA LEU A 202 14.24 15.38 1.73
C LEU A 202 12.89 15.38 2.44
N THR A 203 12.70 16.17 3.49
CA THR A 203 11.39 16.33 4.15
C THR A 203 10.34 16.79 3.15
N TRP A 204 10.68 17.82 2.39
CA TRP A 204 9.80 18.38 1.35
C TRP A 204 9.65 17.45 0.15
N GLY A 205 10.73 16.76 -0.23
CA GLY A 205 10.70 15.76 -1.29
C GLY A 205 9.77 14.59 -0.96
N VAL A 206 9.87 14.04 0.25
CA VAL A 206 9.03 12.91 0.72
C VAL A 206 7.58 13.35 0.87
N VAL A 207 7.31 14.43 1.61
CA VAL A 207 5.93 14.85 1.90
C VAL A 207 5.25 15.41 0.65
N GLY A 208 5.96 16.24 -0.12
CA GLY A 208 5.48 16.78 -1.39
C GLY A 208 5.30 15.69 -2.45
N GLY A 209 6.22 14.73 -2.53
CA GLY A 209 6.10 13.56 -3.40
C GLY A 209 4.88 12.69 -3.06
N MET A 210 4.65 12.42 -1.77
CA MET A 210 3.46 11.71 -1.29
C MET A 210 2.17 12.45 -1.62
N ALA A 211 2.14 13.79 -1.43
CA ALA A 211 0.98 14.61 -1.76
C ALA A 211 0.71 14.62 -3.28
N LEU A 212 1.74 14.79 -4.10
CA LEU A 212 1.62 14.76 -5.56
C LEU A 212 1.16 13.39 -6.06
N TYR A 213 1.70 12.31 -5.49
CA TYR A 213 1.29 10.94 -5.82
C TYR A 213 -0.17 10.70 -5.46
N LEU A 214 -0.61 11.13 -4.28
CA LEU A 214 -2.02 11.06 -3.86
C LEU A 214 -2.95 11.82 -4.82
N LEU A 215 -2.57 13.05 -5.22
CA LEU A 215 -3.34 13.82 -6.21
C LEU A 215 -3.41 13.10 -7.56
N GLY A 216 -2.30 12.49 -8.00
CA GLY A 216 -2.25 11.67 -9.21
C GLY A 216 -3.20 10.47 -9.14
N LEU A 217 -3.22 9.75 -8.01
CA LEU A 217 -4.15 8.63 -7.79
C LEU A 217 -5.61 9.09 -7.78
N LEU A 218 -5.93 10.21 -7.12
CA LEU A 218 -7.28 10.78 -7.09
C LEU A 218 -7.75 11.20 -8.49
N ALA A 219 -6.88 11.85 -9.27
CA ALA A 219 -7.17 12.25 -10.64
C ALA A 219 -7.39 11.03 -11.54
N LEU A 220 -6.54 10.01 -11.42
CA LEU A 220 -6.68 8.74 -12.14
C LEU A 220 -8.01 8.06 -11.81
N TYR A 221 -8.33 7.95 -10.52
CA TYR A 221 -9.56 7.34 -10.04
C TYR A 221 -10.79 8.08 -10.59
N ALA A 222 -10.81 9.42 -10.46
CA ALA A 222 -11.92 10.23 -10.95
C ALA A 222 -12.09 10.13 -12.48
N LEU A 223 -11.00 10.10 -13.24
CA LEU A 223 -11.04 9.99 -14.70
C LEU A 223 -11.59 8.63 -15.16
N LEU A 224 -11.13 7.54 -14.54
CA LEU A 224 -11.55 6.18 -14.93
C LEU A 224 -12.96 5.86 -14.46
N GLU A 225 -13.37 6.36 -13.29
CA GLU A 225 -14.75 6.20 -12.82
C GLU A 225 -15.73 6.97 -13.71
N ARG A 226 -15.38 8.20 -14.14
CA ARG A 226 -16.19 8.97 -15.11
C ARG A 226 -16.37 8.26 -16.45
N ARG A 227 -15.31 7.60 -16.95
CA ARG A 227 -15.38 6.81 -18.20
C ARG A 227 -16.32 5.62 -18.06
N ARG A 228 -16.26 4.92 -16.92
CA ARG A 228 -17.15 3.80 -16.62
C ARG A 228 -18.62 4.23 -16.59
N THR A 229 -18.94 5.35 -15.93
CA THR A 229 -20.32 5.85 -15.86
C THR A 229 -20.82 6.39 -17.20
N GLY A 230 -19.93 6.91 -18.05
CA GLY A 230 -20.28 7.37 -19.41
C GLY A 230 -20.58 6.22 -20.36
N SER A 231 -19.77 5.16 -20.35
CA SER A 231 -20.02 3.96 -21.19
C SER A 231 -21.35 3.26 -20.88
N GLY A 232 -21.84 3.34 -19.64
CA GLY A 232 -23.15 2.78 -19.28
C GLY A 232 -24.35 3.62 -19.73
N ALA A 233 -24.15 4.90 -20.08
CA ALA A 233 -25.22 5.80 -20.54
C ALA A 233 -25.41 5.78 -22.06
N ASP A 234 -24.36 5.48 -22.83
CA ASP A 234 -24.44 5.33 -24.30
C ASP A 234 -24.98 3.94 -24.73
N ALA A 235 -25.12 3.00 -23.81
CA ALA A 235 -25.57 1.62 -24.04
C ALA A 235 -27.07 1.39 -23.71
N SER A 236 -27.81 2.43 -23.31
CA SER A 236 -29.24 2.41 -22.98
C SER A 236 -30.06 3.29 -23.92
#